data_AF-A0A4Y1WTA7-F1
#
_entry.id   AF-A0A4Y1WTA7-F1
#
_cell.length_a   1.000
_cell.length_b   1.000
_cell.length_c   1.000
_cell.angle_alpha   90.00
_cell.angle_beta   90.00
_cell.angle_gamma   90.00
#
_symmetry.space_group_name_H-M   'P 1'
#
loop_
_entity.id
_entity.type
_entity.pdbx_description
1 polymer ?
#
loop_
_entity_poly.entity_id
_entity_poly.type
_entity_poly.pdbx_seq_one_letter_code
_entity_poly.pdbx_strand_id
1 'polypeptide(L)'
;MRFEKLLLAAAALCLVCMAPACSDDDPATDPEQNETPGTPGEGEGDGDDDSGEPGEPDTPDTPALTEGVRAEGYYKGDYHDEGTGNYWINFTVEDENDPGGYYILCLDFNGSLAADPDFAALDVRDYPMNVGSGYPAGTLNGDGDTYLARHDDEGDFTYSEAQSGSAKVEMIEGLYKVTCSLLLENDEVCDFEYYGPLAFYNRTLDGNMSNLTEDVELTFTQGMAIYYGDIYEMGSDAWNVVLAEADYDLDINYGQGDAVQLAFNVTHGAGDYIPDGPYTLLDANTAEELPAGTMIAGIYDASYGGYWGCWFYSVRRQVEARLVSGMVDVSREGDIYTLELKLKDGAGRNVTATYMGKLTYYSGE
;
A
#
# COMPACT_ATOMS: atom_id res chain seq x y z
N MET A 1 -13.61 -24.65 1.37
CA MET A 1 -15.09 -24.50 1.36
C MET A 1 -15.66 -23.38 2.25
N ARG A 2 -15.27 -23.19 3.54
CA ARG A 2 -15.78 -22.05 4.36
C ARG A 2 -15.02 -20.73 4.12
N PHE A 3 -13.68 -20.79 4.10
CA PHE A 3 -12.83 -19.65 3.77
C PHE A 3 -13.07 -19.17 2.32
N GLU A 4 -13.18 -20.11 1.37
CA GLU A 4 -13.55 -19.83 -0.04
C GLU A 4 -14.84 -19.03 -0.24
N LYS A 5 -15.81 -19.09 0.68
CA LYS A 5 -17.05 -18.29 0.60
C LYS A 5 -16.86 -16.87 1.11
N LEU A 6 -16.10 -16.68 2.20
CA LEU A 6 -15.62 -15.37 2.63
C LEU A 6 -14.78 -14.70 1.52
N LEU A 7 -13.96 -15.49 0.81
CA LEU A 7 -13.10 -15.04 -0.29
C LEU A 7 -13.88 -14.63 -1.54
N LEU A 8 -14.90 -15.39 -1.95
CA LEU A 8 -15.74 -15.03 -3.12
C LEU A 8 -16.58 -13.76 -2.87
N ALA A 9 -17.02 -13.58 -1.63
CA ALA A 9 -17.72 -12.39 -1.15
C ALA A 9 -16.78 -11.17 -1.08
N ALA A 10 -15.57 -11.37 -0.56
CA ALA A 10 -14.52 -10.38 -0.50
C ALA A 10 -14.08 -9.89 -1.89
N ALA A 11 -13.97 -10.75 -2.90
CA ALA A 11 -13.62 -10.34 -4.26
C ALA A 11 -14.61 -9.32 -4.90
N ALA A 12 -15.85 -9.23 -4.41
CA ALA A 12 -16.84 -8.23 -4.85
C ALA A 12 -16.75 -6.89 -4.08
N LEU A 13 -15.91 -6.80 -3.04
CA LEU A 13 -15.80 -5.67 -2.12
C LEU A 13 -14.67 -4.67 -2.49
N CYS A 14 -13.94 -4.88 -3.58
CA CYS A 14 -12.78 -4.07 -3.97
C CYS A 14 -13.18 -2.64 -4.36
N LEU A 15 -13.41 -1.79 -3.38
CA LEU A 15 -13.39 -0.33 -3.48
C LEU A 15 -12.29 0.22 -2.57
N VAL A 16 -11.13 -0.43 -2.62
CA VAL A 16 -9.88 0.17 -2.16
C VAL A 16 -9.00 0.29 -3.39
N CYS A 17 -8.93 1.47 -3.97
CA CYS A 17 -7.88 1.82 -4.93
C CYS A 17 -6.57 1.97 -4.14
N MET A 18 -6.00 0.85 -3.67
CA MET A 18 -4.55 0.77 -3.67
C MET A 18 -4.17 0.38 -5.09
N ALA A 19 -3.15 1.04 -5.64
CA ALA A 19 -2.51 0.58 -6.86
C ALA A 19 -2.29 -0.95 -6.76
N PRO A 20 -2.57 -1.70 -7.83
CA PRO A 20 -2.61 -3.15 -7.77
C PRO A 20 -1.35 -3.68 -7.09
N ALA A 21 -1.54 -4.45 -6.01
CA ALA A 21 -0.54 -5.41 -5.59
C ALA A 21 -0.50 -6.47 -6.70
N CYS A 22 0.32 -6.25 -7.72
CA CYS A 22 0.45 -7.12 -8.88
C CYS A 22 1.18 -8.42 -8.50
N SER A 23 0.46 -9.55 -8.57
CA SER A 23 0.94 -10.77 -9.25
C SER A 23 -0.24 -11.72 -9.43
N ASP A 24 -0.83 -11.75 -10.62
CA ASP A 24 -1.50 -12.92 -11.22
C ASP A 24 -2.03 -12.48 -12.60
N ASP A 25 -1.16 -12.42 -13.61
CA ASP A 25 -1.53 -12.73 -15.00
C ASP A 25 -0.26 -12.84 -15.88
N ASP A 26 -0.02 -14.05 -16.37
CA ASP A 26 1.08 -14.48 -17.26
C ASP A 26 0.65 -14.20 -18.73
N PRO A 27 1.40 -13.45 -19.56
CA PRO A 27 0.91 -12.99 -20.86
C PRO A 27 1.13 -14.04 -21.96
N ALA A 28 0.06 -14.39 -22.68
CA ALA A 28 0.14 -15.20 -23.89
C ALA A 28 0.44 -14.36 -25.14
N THR A 29 1.70 -14.43 -25.60
CA THR A 29 2.21 -14.45 -26.99
C THR A 29 1.46 -13.72 -28.15
N ASP A 30 2.11 -12.67 -28.70
CA ASP A 30 2.51 -12.32 -30.10
C ASP A 30 1.73 -12.95 -31.33
N PRO A 31 1.64 -12.36 -32.57
CA PRO A 31 2.74 -11.57 -33.16
C PRO A 31 2.54 -10.52 -34.30
N GLU A 32 3.66 -9.84 -34.57
CA GLU A 32 4.17 -9.24 -35.83
C GLU A 32 3.54 -7.92 -36.40
N GLN A 33 4.36 -6.87 -36.65
CA GLN A 33 5.11 -6.65 -37.91
C GLN A 33 5.73 -5.21 -38.05
N ASN A 34 7.06 -5.17 -38.11
CA ASN A 34 7.95 -4.57 -39.13
C ASN A 34 8.16 -3.04 -39.39
N GLU A 35 9.46 -2.71 -39.42
CA GLU A 35 10.29 -1.74 -40.20
C GLU A 35 10.46 -0.25 -39.80
N THR A 36 11.67 0.02 -39.30
CA THR A 36 12.59 1.20 -39.38
C THR A 36 12.73 1.91 -40.76
N PRO A 37 13.56 2.98 -40.93
CA PRO A 37 14.05 4.05 -40.03
C PRO A 37 14.04 5.47 -40.68
N GLY A 38 14.39 6.51 -39.91
CA GLY A 38 14.83 7.80 -40.49
C GLY A 38 15.38 8.83 -39.49
N THR A 39 16.68 8.80 -39.22
CA THR A 39 17.50 9.96 -38.81
C THR A 39 18.02 10.68 -40.09
N PRO A 40 18.53 11.93 -40.10
CA PRO A 40 19.47 12.49 -39.12
C PRO A 40 19.34 14.00 -38.80
N GLY A 41 20.02 14.43 -37.73
CA GLY A 41 20.32 15.84 -37.46
C GLY A 41 21.50 15.97 -36.51
N GLU A 42 22.72 15.98 -37.05
CA GLU A 42 23.97 16.31 -36.36
C GLU A 42 24.16 17.84 -36.23
N GLY A 43 24.90 18.24 -35.19
CA GLY A 43 25.85 19.37 -35.23
C GLY A 43 25.31 20.68 -34.64
N GLU A 44 25.61 21.01 -33.38
CA GLU A 44 26.87 21.60 -32.85
C GLU A 44 26.73 23.13 -32.67
N GLY A 45 27.11 23.59 -31.47
CA GLY A 45 27.12 25.01 -31.11
C GLY A 45 27.79 25.23 -29.74
N ASP A 46 29.11 25.39 -29.80
CA ASP A 46 30.06 25.70 -28.72
C ASP A 46 29.70 26.91 -27.83
N GLY A 47 30.29 26.95 -26.63
CA GLY A 47 30.72 28.21 -26.02
C GLY A 47 30.81 28.25 -24.50
N ASP A 48 32.01 27.92 -23.99
CA ASP A 48 32.79 28.58 -22.92
C ASP A 48 32.06 29.24 -21.71
N ASP A 49 32.43 28.85 -20.48
CA ASP A 49 33.49 29.56 -19.73
C ASP A 49 33.70 28.91 -18.34
N ASP A 50 34.93 28.42 -18.14
CA ASP A 50 35.46 27.87 -16.90
C ASP A 50 36.15 29.02 -16.12
N SER A 51 35.65 29.35 -14.93
CA SER A 51 36.40 30.18 -13.97
C SER A 51 36.10 29.74 -12.55
N GLY A 52 36.94 28.81 -12.07
CA GLY A 52 36.93 28.30 -10.70
C GLY A 52 37.38 29.34 -9.66
N GLU A 53 36.53 29.53 -8.65
CA GLU A 53 36.98 29.80 -7.29
C GLU A 53 36.88 28.48 -6.49
N PRO A 54 37.90 28.08 -5.71
CA PRO A 54 37.75 26.95 -4.81
C PRO A 54 36.88 27.41 -3.64
N GLY A 55 35.61 27.03 -3.68
CA GLY A 55 34.67 27.17 -2.57
C GLY A 55 35.24 26.53 -1.30
N GLU A 56 34.85 27.10 -0.16
CA GLU A 56 35.06 26.46 1.15
C GLU A 56 34.57 25.00 1.09
N PRO A 57 35.14 24.05 1.86
CA PRO A 57 34.64 22.69 1.86
C PRO A 57 33.19 22.73 2.33
N ASP A 58 32.27 22.63 1.37
CA ASP A 58 30.85 22.50 1.63
C ASP A 58 30.70 21.34 2.61
N THR A 59 30.20 21.66 3.81
CA THR A 59 29.55 20.64 4.63
C THR A 59 28.59 19.92 3.69
N PRO A 60 28.68 18.59 3.51
CA PRO A 60 27.82 17.90 2.55
C PRO A 60 26.38 18.30 2.83
N ASP A 61 25.76 19.00 1.89
CA ASP A 61 24.39 19.45 2.06
C ASP A 61 23.54 18.19 2.22
N THR A 62 22.83 18.10 3.34
CA THR A 62 21.79 17.09 3.52
C THR A 62 20.80 17.25 2.36
N PRO A 63 20.52 16.18 1.58
CA PRO A 63 19.63 16.30 0.44
C PRO A 63 18.25 16.83 0.86
N ALA A 64 17.58 17.58 -0.02
CA ALA A 64 16.18 17.92 0.20
C ALA A 64 15.31 16.66 0.02
N LEU A 65 14.20 16.58 0.77
CA LEU A 65 13.20 15.52 0.56
C LEU A 65 12.72 15.54 -0.89
N THR A 66 12.56 14.37 -1.50
CA THR A 66 12.02 14.27 -2.85
C THR A 66 10.55 14.73 -2.84
N GLU A 67 10.26 15.76 -3.62
CA GLU A 67 8.90 16.28 -3.82
C GLU A 67 8.15 15.48 -4.90
N GLY A 68 6.82 15.46 -4.85
CA GLY A 68 5.99 14.79 -5.86
C GLY A 68 6.10 13.26 -5.89
N VAL A 69 6.74 12.65 -4.88
CA VAL A 69 6.92 11.19 -4.78
C VAL A 69 6.36 10.66 -3.48
N ARG A 70 5.47 9.67 -3.61
CA ARG A 70 5.04 8.81 -2.50
C ARG A 70 5.84 7.52 -2.55
N ALA A 71 6.33 7.05 -1.40
CA ALA A 71 7.02 5.77 -1.27
C ALA A 71 6.28 4.83 -0.31
N GLU A 72 6.06 3.59 -0.74
CA GLU A 72 5.45 2.52 0.06
C GLU A 72 6.31 1.27 0.02
N GLY A 73 6.79 0.85 1.18
CA GLY A 73 7.54 -0.39 1.32
C GLY A 73 6.64 -1.53 1.79
N TYR A 74 6.86 -2.73 1.28
CA TYR A 74 6.23 -3.97 1.73
C TYR A 74 7.30 -5.02 2.00
N TYR A 75 7.11 -5.80 3.06
CA TYR A 75 7.97 -6.92 3.41
C TYR A 75 7.19 -8.23 3.34
N LYS A 76 7.57 -9.12 2.41
CA LYS A 76 6.88 -10.40 2.16
C LYS A 76 7.54 -11.61 2.84
N GLY A 77 8.58 -11.41 3.65
CA GLY A 77 9.24 -12.51 4.35
C GLY A 77 10.11 -13.34 3.40
N ASP A 78 10.24 -14.64 3.66
CA ASP A 78 10.95 -15.58 2.78
C ASP A 78 10.06 -16.01 1.61
N TYR A 79 9.62 -15.03 0.80
CA TYR A 79 8.59 -15.23 -0.23
C TYR A 79 8.96 -16.28 -1.27
N HIS A 80 10.26 -16.41 -1.58
CA HIS A 80 10.78 -17.36 -2.57
C HIS A 80 11.35 -18.64 -1.96
N ASP A 81 11.20 -18.87 -0.65
CA ASP A 81 11.72 -20.05 0.07
C ASP A 81 13.27 -20.27 -0.08
N GLU A 82 14.03 -19.18 -0.17
CA GLU A 82 15.50 -19.18 -0.38
C GLU A 82 16.28 -18.77 0.89
N GLY A 83 15.58 -18.50 2.00
CA GLY A 83 16.16 -18.02 3.25
C GLY A 83 16.51 -16.53 3.23
N THR A 84 15.84 -15.75 2.38
CA THR A 84 16.11 -14.32 2.14
C THR A 84 14.83 -13.52 2.25
N GLY A 85 14.92 -12.28 2.75
CA GLY A 85 13.75 -11.41 2.85
C GLY A 85 13.43 -10.76 1.50
N ASN A 86 12.18 -10.81 1.06
CA ASN A 86 11.68 -10.03 -0.08
C ASN A 86 11.12 -8.67 0.39
N TYR A 87 11.59 -7.59 -0.22
CA TYR A 87 11.22 -6.21 0.07
C TYR A 87 10.83 -5.53 -1.24
N TRP A 88 9.60 -5.03 -1.30
CA TRP A 88 9.10 -4.29 -2.45
C TRP A 88 8.92 -2.83 -2.07
N ILE A 89 9.37 -1.90 -2.92
CA ILE A 89 9.04 -0.48 -2.80
C ILE A 89 8.28 -0.02 -4.05
N ASN A 90 7.11 0.60 -3.84
CA ASN A 90 6.41 1.36 -4.87
C ASN A 90 6.67 2.85 -4.68
N PHE A 91 7.19 3.49 -5.73
CA PHE A 91 7.27 4.94 -5.83
C PHE A 91 6.17 5.44 -6.77
N THR A 92 5.12 6.05 -6.23
CA THR A 92 4.13 6.76 -7.03
C THR A 92 4.65 8.18 -7.27
N VAL A 93 4.91 8.52 -8.52
CA VAL A 93 5.55 9.78 -8.91
C VAL A 93 4.55 10.60 -9.72
N GLU A 94 4.26 11.82 -9.25
CA GLU A 94 3.44 12.79 -9.98
C GLU A 94 4.07 13.10 -11.35
N ASP A 95 3.28 12.96 -12.42
CA ASP A 95 3.70 13.24 -13.78
C ASP A 95 2.52 13.80 -14.57
N GLU A 96 2.56 15.09 -14.88
CA GLU A 96 1.50 15.77 -15.65
C GLU A 96 1.38 15.25 -17.10
N ASN A 97 2.38 14.52 -17.60
CA ASN A 97 2.36 13.94 -18.94
C ASN A 97 1.73 12.55 -18.96
N ASP A 98 1.63 11.90 -17.80
CA ASP A 98 0.93 10.64 -17.67
C ASP A 98 -0.60 10.92 -17.65
N PRO A 99 -1.42 10.19 -18.44
CA PRO A 99 -2.87 10.39 -18.48
C PRO A 99 -3.57 10.29 -17.12
N GLY A 100 -3.06 9.46 -16.21
CA GLY A 100 -3.53 9.35 -14.83
C GLY A 100 -2.95 10.40 -13.88
N GLY A 101 -2.03 11.24 -14.36
CA GLY A 101 -1.33 12.27 -13.59
C GLY A 101 -0.16 11.75 -12.75
N TYR A 102 0.17 10.47 -12.86
CA TYR A 102 1.27 9.83 -12.13
C TYR A 102 1.69 8.51 -12.79
N TYR A 103 2.93 8.10 -12.54
CA TYR A 103 3.41 6.75 -12.83
C TYR A 103 3.86 6.04 -11.56
N ILE A 104 4.07 4.71 -11.62
CA ILE A 104 4.58 3.92 -10.50
C ILE A 104 5.88 3.23 -10.91
N LEU A 105 6.97 3.53 -10.20
CA LEU A 105 8.19 2.73 -10.25
C LEU A 105 8.16 1.69 -9.13
N CYS A 106 8.09 0.43 -9.51
CA CYS A 106 8.21 -0.72 -8.64
C CYS A 106 9.66 -1.21 -8.60
N LEU A 107 10.25 -1.27 -7.41
CA LEU A 107 11.56 -1.90 -7.18
C LEU A 107 11.39 -3.08 -6.21
N ASP A 108 11.75 -4.29 -6.66
CA ASP A 108 11.70 -5.51 -5.85
C ASP A 108 13.11 -5.96 -5.46
N PHE A 109 13.38 -6.08 -4.16
CA PHE A 109 14.69 -6.38 -3.59
C PHE A 109 14.67 -7.68 -2.80
N ASN A 110 15.74 -8.47 -2.93
CA ASN A 110 16.07 -9.48 -1.93
C ASN A 110 17.06 -8.88 -0.93
N GLY A 111 16.75 -8.97 0.35
CA GLY A 111 17.60 -8.55 1.46
C GLY A 111 17.78 -9.64 2.50
N SER A 112 18.35 -9.26 3.64
CA SER A 112 18.40 -10.14 4.81
C SER A 112 16.97 -10.44 5.31
N LEU A 113 16.73 -11.67 5.76
CA LEU A 113 15.47 -12.02 6.42
C LEU A 113 15.33 -11.23 7.72
N ALA A 114 14.23 -10.50 7.88
CA ALA A 114 13.99 -9.67 9.05
C ALA A 114 13.79 -10.55 10.30
N ALA A 115 14.36 -10.13 11.42
CA ALA A 115 14.14 -10.79 12.70
C ALA A 115 12.73 -10.52 13.27
N ASP A 116 12.18 -9.35 12.93
CA ASP A 116 10.82 -8.94 13.26
C ASP A 116 10.16 -8.43 11.97
N PRO A 117 9.17 -9.15 11.41
CA PRO A 117 8.53 -8.77 10.15
C PRO A 117 7.72 -7.47 10.27
N ASP A 118 7.30 -7.07 11.48
CA ASP A 118 6.55 -5.83 11.73
C ASP A 118 7.42 -4.57 11.61
N PHE A 119 8.75 -4.74 11.70
CA PHE A 119 9.73 -3.65 11.66
C PHE A 119 10.88 -4.00 10.71
N ALA A 120 10.55 -4.63 9.58
CA ALA A 120 11.51 -5.01 8.57
C ALA A 120 12.24 -3.77 8.01
N ALA A 121 13.52 -3.92 7.71
CA ALA A 121 14.36 -2.86 7.19
C ALA A 121 15.27 -3.40 6.08
N LEU A 122 15.28 -2.70 4.95
CA LEU A 122 16.15 -3.04 3.83
C LEU A 122 17.60 -2.61 4.12
N ASP A 123 18.56 -3.49 3.81
CA ASP A 123 19.99 -3.26 4.06
C ASP A 123 20.54 -2.08 3.23
N VAL A 124 21.44 -1.30 3.81
CA VAL A 124 22.17 -0.24 3.08
C VAL A 124 23.29 -0.87 2.26
N ARG A 125 23.17 -0.83 0.92
CA ARG A 125 24.15 -1.34 -0.06
C ARG A 125 23.75 -1.03 -1.50
N ASP A 126 24.61 -1.44 -2.42
CA ASP A 126 24.29 -1.61 -3.83
C ASP A 126 23.55 -2.94 -4.05
N TYR A 127 22.53 -2.90 -4.89
CA TYR A 127 21.67 -4.01 -5.30
C TYR A 127 21.78 -4.18 -6.82
N PRO A 128 22.76 -4.97 -7.32
CA PRO A 128 22.80 -5.33 -8.73
C PRO A 128 21.56 -6.13 -9.10
N MET A 129 21.07 -5.95 -10.32
CA MET A 129 19.94 -6.72 -10.82
C MET A 129 20.30 -8.20 -10.99
N ASN A 130 19.35 -9.05 -10.63
CA ASN A 130 19.39 -10.48 -10.79
C ASN A 130 18.22 -10.92 -11.67
N VAL A 131 18.54 -11.40 -12.86
CA VAL A 131 17.61 -12.00 -13.84
C VAL A 131 17.73 -13.54 -13.85
N GLY A 132 18.35 -14.10 -12.82
CA GLY A 132 18.52 -15.54 -12.64
C GLY A 132 17.40 -16.13 -11.80
N SER A 133 17.24 -17.46 -11.85
CA SER A 133 16.13 -18.17 -11.20
C SER A 133 16.23 -18.31 -9.66
N GLY A 134 17.17 -17.65 -9.01
CA GLY A 134 17.36 -17.73 -7.55
C GLY A 134 17.34 -16.33 -6.96
N TYR A 135 17.13 -16.20 -5.65
CA TYR A 135 16.81 -14.92 -5.01
C TYR A 135 17.83 -14.54 -3.92
N PRO A 136 19.12 -14.36 -4.24
CA PRO A 136 20.15 -14.12 -3.24
C PRO A 136 20.00 -12.75 -2.57
N ALA A 137 20.21 -12.67 -1.25
CA ALA A 137 20.18 -11.41 -0.52
C ALA A 137 21.21 -10.40 -1.09
N GLY A 138 20.79 -9.14 -1.22
CA GLY A 138 21.57 -8.05 -1.80
C GLY A 138 21.39 -7.90 -3.32
N THR A 139 20.27 -8.33 -3.89
CA THR A 139 19.96 -8.12 -5.32
C THR A 139 18.63 -7.41 -5.52
N LEU A 140 18.52 -6.76 -6.67
CA LEU A 140 17.25 -6.26 -7.22
C LEU A 140 16.70 -7.33 -8.18
N ASN A 141 15.45 -7.75 -8.04
CA ASN A 141 14.83 -8.74 -8.92
C ASN A 141 14.46 -8.11 -10.27
N GLY A 142 14.92 -8.71 -11.37
CA GLY A 142 14.44 -8.39 -12.72
C GLY A 142 13.35 -9.38 -13.16
N ASP A 143 13.13 -9.54 -14.47
CA ASP A 143 12.22 -10.57 -15.03
C ASP A 143 10.76 -10.40 -14.55
N GLY A 144 10.24 -9.18 -14.63
CA GLY A 144 8.86 -8.83 -14.29
C GLY A 144 8.65 -8.26 -12.88
N ASP A 145 9.56 -8.49 -11.93
CA ASP A 145 9.37 -8.04 -10.54
C ASP A 145 9.67 -6.54 -10.35
N THR A 146 10.71 -6.01 -11.01
CA THR A 146 11.00 -4.57 -11.06
C THR A 146 10.49 -4.00 -12.39
N TYR A 147 9.66 -2.96 -12.32
CA TYR A 147 8.99 -2.42 -13.50
C TYR A 147 8.58 -0.96 -13.32
N LEU A 148 8.23 -0.34 -14.45
CA LEU A 148 7.62 0.98 -14.52
C LEU A 148 6.21 0.87 -15.08
N ALA A 149 5.21 1.29 -14.31
CA ALA A 149 3.81 1.30 -14.71
C ALA A 149 3.34 2.72 -15.03
N ARG A 150 2.71 2.90 -16.19
CA ARG A 150 2.17 4.18 -16.70
C ARG A 150 0.77 3.99 -17.25
N HIS A 151 -0.02 5.05 -17.30
CA HIS A 151 -1.32 4.98 -17.95
C HIS A 151 -1.18 5.13 -19.46
N ASP A 152 -1.95 4.36 -20.21
CA ASP A 152 -2.13 4.56 -21.65
C ASP A 152 -3.16 5.66 -21.95
N ASP A 153 -3.38 5.93 -23.24
CA ASP A 153 -4.34 6.96 -23.70
C ASP A 153 -5.80 6.67 -23.28
N GLU A 154 -6.13 5.43 -22.89
CA GLU A 154 -7.44 5.03 -22.38
C GLU A 154 -7.54 5.17 -20.86
N GLY A 155 -6.40 5.39 -20.19
CA GLY A 155 -6.28 5.53 -18.74
C GLY A 155 -6.03 4.20 -18.02
N ASP A 156 -5.67 3.14 -18.75
CA ASP A 156 -5.34 1.83 -18.19
C ASP A 156 -3.83 1.70 -17.96
N PHE A 157 -3.43 0.92 -16.94
CA PHE A 157 -2.01 0.70 -16.67
C PHE A 157 -1.35 -0.20 -17.73
N THR A 158 -0.19 0.25 -18.20
CA THR A 158 0.78 -0.49 -19.01
C THR A 158 2.09 -0.60 -18.25
N TYR A 159 2.82 -1.70 -18.45
CA TYR A 159 4.01 -2.05 -17.68
C TYR A 159 5.21 -2.17 -18.62
N SER A 160 6.36 -1.66 -18.17
CA SER A 160 7.66 -1.79 -18.83
C SER A 160 8.63 -2.41 -17.84
N GLU A 161 9.01 -3.66 -18.09
CA GLU A 161 9.81 -4.46 -17.16
C GLU A 161 11.30 -4.14 -17.24
N ALA A 162 12.00 -4.22 -16.11
CA ALA A 162 13.43 -3.98 -16.08
C ALA A 162 14.23 -5.20 -16.56
N GLN A 163 15.05 -5.00 -17.60
CA GLN A 163 15.86 -6.03 -18.25
C GLN A 163 17.29 -6.09 -17.69
N SER A 164 17.83 -4.96 -17.24
CA SER A 164 19.10 -4.88 -16.53
C SER A 164 19.19 -3.61 -15.70
N GLY A 165 20.18 -3.52 -14.81
CA GLY A 165 20.45 -2.31 -14.05
C GLY A 165 20.89 -2.59 -12.62
N SER A 166 20.71 -1.58 -11.77
CA SER A 166 20.95 -1.70 -10.34
C SER A 166 20.23 -0.60 -9.58
N ALA A 167 20.00 -0.87 -8.30
CA ALA A 167 19.61 0.13 -7.32
C ALA A 167 20.67 0.25 -6.24
N LYS A 168 20.66 1.36 -5.51
CA LYS A 168 21.49 1.60 -4.34
C LYS A 168 20.61 2.19 -3.26
N VAL A 169 20.76 1.62 -2.06
CA VAL A 169 20.03 2.02 -0.87
C VAL A 169 21.03 2.57 0.13
N GLU A 170 20.80 3.80 0.57
CA GLU A 170 21.59 4.50 1.56
C GLU A 170 20.69 5.01 2.69
N MET A 171 21.31 5.32 3.82
CA MET A 171 20.64 5.98 4.95
C MET A 171 21.35 7.28 5.25
N ILE A 172 20.63 8.40 5.14
CA ILE A 172 21.12 9.74 5.42
C ILE A 172 20.18 10.37 6.46
N GLU A 173 20.71 10.68 7.63
CA GLU A 173 19.96 11.27 8.76
C GLU A 173 18.73 10.46 9.21
N GLY A 174 18.76 9.13 9.05
CA GLY A 174 17.64 8.27 9.43
C GLY A 174 16.53 8.17 8.37
N LEU A 175 16.75 8.73 7.19
CA LEU A 175 15.87 8.60 6.01
C LEU A 175 16.55 7.76 4.93
N TYR A 176 15.73 7.09 4.13
CA TYR A 176 16.20 6.29 3.01
C TYR A 176 16.54 7.20 1.83
N LYS A 177 17.71 6.98 1.23
CA LYS A 177 18.01 7.44 -0.12
C LYS A 177 18.08 6.21 -1.04
N VAL A 178 17.20 6.15 -2.02
CA VAL A 178 17.13 5.06 -3.01
C VAL A 178 17.42 5.66 -4.38
N THR A 179 18.48 5.18 -5.04
CA THR A 179 18.81 5.57 -6.42
C THR A 179 18.81 4.35 -7.31
N CYS A 180 18.25 4.41 -8.50
CA CYS A 180 18.37 3.32 -9.47
C CYS A 180 18.67 3.83 -10.87
N SER A 181 19.28 2.95 -11.66
CA SER A 181 19.49 3.11 -13.10
C SER A 181 19.12 1.78 -13.75
N LEU A 182 18.06 1.80 -14.55
CA LEU A 182 17.43 0.62 -15.14
C LEU A 182 17.38 0.76 -16.66
N LEU A 183 17.65 -0.34 -17.35
CA LEU A 183 17.28 -0.52 -18.75
C LEU A 183 15.99 -1.34 -18.76
N LEU A 184 14.89 -0.71 -19.15
CA LEU A 184 13.59 -1.34 -19.28
C LEU A 184 13.44 -1.97 -20.67
N GLU A 185 12.30 -2.58 -20.93
CA GLU A 185 11.91 -3.04 -22.26
C GLU A 185 11.98 -1.91 -23.30
N ASN A 186 12.12 -2.29 -24.58
CA ASN A 186 12.26 -1.36 -25.71
C ASN A 186 13.44 -0.37 -25.60
N ASP A 187 14.49 -0.74 -24.86
CA ASP A 187 15.70 0.05 -24.63
C ASP A 187 15.43 1.39 -23.90
N GLU A 188 14.31 1.52 -23.18
CA GLU A 188 14.02 2.69 -22.35
C GLU A 188 14.96 2.72 -21.13
N VAL A 189 15.52 3.88 -20.82
CA VAL A 189 16.35 4.08 -19.63
C VAL A 189 15.54 4.81 -18.55
N CYS A 190 15.51 4.25 -17.35
CA CYS A 190 14.91 4.85 -16.17
C CYS A 190 15.98 5.10 -15.10
N ASP A 191 16.34 6.37 -14.92
CA ASP A 191 17.16 6.83 -13.79
C ASP A 191 16.24 7.52 -12.78
N PHE A 192 16.35 7.14 -11.51
CA PHE A 192 15.48 7.65 -10.46
C PHE A 192 16.23 7.83 -9.13
N GLU A 193 15.83 8.86 -8.37
CA GLU A 193 16.33 9.14 -7.02
C GLU A 193 15.18 9.52 -6.11
N TYR A 194 15.11 8.84 -4.96
CA TYR A 194 14.24 9.14 -3.85
C TYR A 194 15.06 9.43 -2.60
N TYR A 195 14.72 10.48 -1.86
CA TYR A 195 15.18 10.73 -0.51
C TYR A 195 13.98 11.08 0.39
N GLY A 196 13.72 10.23 1.38
CA GLY A 196 12.60 10.43 2.28
C GLY A 196 12.34 9.29 3.26
N PRO A 197 11.26 9.40 4.04
CA PRO A 197 10.90 8.38 5.01
C PRO A 197 10.38 7.13 4.26
N LEU A 198 10.71 5.94 4.75
CA LEU A 198 10.22 4.69 4.16
C LEU A 198 10.07 3.64 5.27
N ALA A 199 8.86 3.10 5.39
CA ALA A 199 8.56 1.95 6.22
C ALA A 199 8.20 0.75 5.35
N PHE A 200 8.47 -0.45 5.84
CA PHE A 200 8.10 -1.69 5.18
C PHE A 200 6.95 -2.35 5.92
N TYR A 201 5.77 -2.34 5.32
CA TYR A 201 4.57 -2.94 5.89
C TYR A 201 4.63 -4.46 5.80
N ASN A 202 4.31 -5.13 6.91
CA ASN A 202 4.38 -6.58 7.03
C ASN A 202 3.29 -7.26 6.19
N ARG A 203 3.70 -8.08 5.23
CA ARG A 203 2.85 -8.90 4.35
C ARG A 203 3.13 -10.40 4.49
N THR A 204 3.82 -10.81 5.55
CA THR A 204 4.25 -12.20 5.75
C THR A 204 3.16 -13.10 6.32
N LEU A 205 2.04 -12.53 6.77
CA LEU A 205 0.99 -13.18 7.59
C LEU A 205 1.45 -13.61 9.00
N ASP A 206 2.74 -13.50 9.30
CA ASP A 206 3.31 -13.69 10.63
C ASP A 206 3.37 -12.37 11.40
N GLY A 207 3.74 -12.45 12.68
CA GLY A 207 3.84 -11.29 13.55
C GLY A 207 2.48 -10.64 13.84
N ASN A 208 2.51 -9.34 14.08
CA ASN A 208 1.30 -8.59 14.44
C ASN A 208 0.61 -7.97 13.24
N MET A 209 1.31 -7.85 12.11
CA MET A 209 0.93 -7.02 10.95
C MET A 209 0.60 -5.59 11.40
N SER A 210 1.50 -5.05 12.22
CA SER A 210 1.41 -3.68 12.73
C SER A 210 2.78 -3.12 13.02
N ASN A 211 3.13 -2.00 12.37
CA ASN A 211 4.33 -1.24 12.68
C ASN A 211 4.07 -0.06 13.63
N LEU A 212 2.90 -0.02 14.27
CA LEU A 212 2.58 0.98 15.27
C LEU A 212 3.45 0.79 16.52
N THR A 213 4.10 1.85 16.99
CA THR A 213 5.06 1.81 18.10
C THR A 213 4.52 2.37 19.41
N GLU A 214 3.44 3.14 19.36
CA GLU A 214 2.82 3.78 20.52
C GLU A 214 1.29 3.85 20.38
N ASP A 215 0.62 4.13 21.50
CA ASP A 215 -0.82 4.36 21.51
C ASP A 215 -1.18 5.62 20.70
N VAL A 216 -2.30 5.59 19.98
CA VAL A 216 -2.81 6.72 19.19
C VAL A 216 -4.24 7.09 19.57
N GLU A 217 -4.47 8.40 19.64
CA GLU A 217 -5.78 9.02 19.78
C GLU A 217 -6.05 9.85 18.51
N LEU A 218 -7.09 9.46 17.77
CA LEU A 218 -7.38 9.95 16.43
C LEU A 218 -8.57 10.91 16.47
N THR A 219 -8.57 11.88 15.55
CA THR A 219 -9.69 12.82 15.35
C THR A 219 -10.13 12.78 13.90
N PHE A 220 -11.32 12.24 13.65
CA PHE A 220 -11.86 12.14 12.30
C PHE A 220 -12.89 13.22 12.03
N THR A 221 -12.93 13.69 10.78
CA THR A 221 -13.84 14.76 10.33
C THR A 221 -14.86 14.28 9.30
N GLN A 222 -14.64 13.10 8.73
CA GLN A 222 -15.51 12.51 7.72
C GLN A 222 -15.62 10.99 7.90
N GLY A 223 -16.64 10.41 7.29
CA GLY A 223 -16.77 8.97 7.21
C GLY A 223 -17.74 8.51 6.14
N MET A 224 -17.50 7.30 5.63
CA MET A 224 -18.41 6.60 4.72
C MET A 224 -18.92 5.32 5.37
N ALA A 225 -20.03 4.80 4.85
CA ALA A 225 -20.51 3.46 5.14
C ALA A 225 -21.00 2.77 3.87
N ILE A 226 -20.63 1.50 3.70
CA ILE A 226 -21.07 0.64 2.60
C ILE A 226 -21.73 -0.61 3.18
N TYR A 227 -22.93 -0.92 2.69
CA TYR A 227 -23.69 -2.09 3.09
C TYR A 227 -23.52 -3.22 2.08
N TYR A 228 -23.26 -4.43 2.59
CA TYR A 228 -23.02 -5.61 1.76
C TYR A 228 -24.05 -6.72 1.96
N GLY A 229 -25.02 -6.55 2.87
CA GLY A 229 -25.96 -7.62 3.21
C GLY A 229 -25.28 -8.84 3.82
N ASP A 230 -25.92 -10.00 3.75
CA ASP A 230 -25.39 -11.28 4.26
C ASP A 230 -24.34 -11.87 3.31
N ILE A 231 -23.31 -11.08 3.00
CA ILE A 231 -22.30 -11.45 2.01
C ILE A 231 -21.47 -12.66 2.45
N TYR A 232 -21.31 -12.83 3.76
CA TYR A 232 -20.56 -13.95 4.34
C TYR A 232 -21.41 -15.22 4.51
N GLU A 233 -22.74 -15.13 4.40
CA GLU A 233 -23.68 -16.22 4.70
C GLU A 233 -23.47 -16.81 6.12
N MET A 234 -23.15 -15.96 7.08
CA MET A 234 -22.70 -16.36 8.44
C MET A 234 -23.58 -15.81 9.57
N GLY A 235 -24.82 -15.43 9.25
CA GLY A 235 -25.85 -15.12 10.25
C GLY A 235 -25.99 -13.63 10.61
N SER A 236 -25.33 -12.75 9.86
CA SER A 236 -25.38 -11.29 10.00
C SER A 236 -25.22 -10.62 8.65
N ASP A 237 -25.70 -9.39 8.53
CA ASP A 237 -25.30 -8.55 7.40
C ASP A 237 -24.00 -7.81 7.71
N ALA A 238 -23.26 -7.44 6.67
CA ALA A 238 -21.99 -6.75 6.76
C ALA A 238 -22.12 -5.26 6.38
N TRP A 239 -21.46 -4.41 7.16
CA TRP A 239 -21.19 -3.02 6.86
C TRP A 239 -19.69 -2.76 6.93
N ASN A 240 -19.15 -2.03 5.96
CA ASN A 240 -17.81 -1.45 6.07
C ASN A 240 -17.93 0.07 6.29
N VAL A 241 -17.17 0.60 7.23
CA VAL A 241 -17.12 2.02 7.55
C VAL A 241 -15.68 2.48 7.51
N VAL A 242 -15.42 3.56 6.78
CA VAL A 242 -14.13 4.26 6.83
C VAL A 242 -14.35 5.59 7.53
N LEU A 243 -13.59 5.85 8.59
CA LEU A 243 -13.51 7.15 9.24
C LEU A 243 -12.16 7.76 8.94
N ALA A 244 -12.12 9.04 8.56
CA ALA A 244 -10.86 9.65 8.16
C ALA A 244 -10.75 11.16 8.48
N GLU A 245 -9.52 11.66 8.48
CA GLU A 245 -9.21 13.09 8.41
C GLU A 245 -9.60 13.68 7.04
N ALA A 246 -9.69 15.01 6.95
CA ALA A 246 -10.19 15.72 5.76
C ALA A 246 -9.29 15.59 4.52
N ASP A 247 -8.00 15.27 4.69
CA ASP A 247 -7.00 15.08 3.64
C ASP A 247 -6.86 13.61 3.22
N TYR A 248 -7.84 12.79 3.58
CA TYR A 248 -8.04 11.44 3.07
C TYR A 248 -9.24 11.42 2.12
N ASP A 249 -9.04 11.00 0.88
CA ASP A 249 -10.12 10.83 -0.08
C ASP A 249 -10.82 9.50 0.17
N LEU A 250 -12.09 9.59 0.53
CA LEU A 250 -12.94 8.44 0.82
C LEU A 250 -13.26 7.67 -0.48
N ASP A 251 -13.46 8.34 -1.62
CA ASP A 251 -13.95 7.69 -2.84
C ASP A 251 -12.92 6.73 -3.45
N ILE A 252 -11.64 7.09 -3.37
CA ILE A 252 -10.52 6.23 -3.78
C ILE A 252 -9.89 5.48 -2.60
N ASN A 253 -10.39 5.70 -1.39
CA ASN A 253 -9.86 5.18 -0.12
C ASN A 253 -8.35 5.44 0.03
N TYR A 254 -7.93 6.69 -0.13
CA TYR A 254 -6.52 7.07 -0.10
C TYR A 254 -6.30 8.55 0.27
N GLY A 255 -5.23 8.86 1.00
CA GLY A 255 -4.74 10.23 1.19
C GLY A 255 -3.76 10.37 2.35
N GLN A 256 -3.34 11.61 2.63
CA GLN A 256 -2.32 11.89 3.65
C GLN A 256 -2.85 11.78 5.09
N GLY A 257 -4.16 11.85 5.24
CA GLY A 257 -4.83 11.80 6.53
C GLY A 257 -4.79 10.44 7.20
N ASP A 258 -5.01 10.44 8.51
CA ASP A 258 -5.29 9.20 9.24
C ASP A 258 -6.65 8.64 8.81
N ALA A 259 -6.72 7.31 8.65
CA ALA A 259 -7.96 6.61 8.39
C ALA A 259 -8.07 5.31 9.18
N VAL A 260 -9.29 4.96 9.57
CA VAL A 260 -9.62 3.67 10.16
C VAL A 260 -10.75 3.02 9.36
N GLN A 261 -10.52 1.77 8.96
CA GLN A 261 -11.52 0.87 8.39
C GLN A 261 -12.15 0.03 9.50
N LEU A 262 -13.48 -0.12 9.49
CA LEU A 262 -14.25 -0.87 10.46
C LEU A 262 -15.26 -1.78 9.75
N ALA A 263 -15.17 -3.09 9.98
CA ALA A 263 -16.08 -4.07 9.40
C ALA A 263 -17.07 -4.59 10.45
N PHE A 264 -18.31 -4.13 10.39
CA PHE A 264 -19.39 -4.45 11.33
C PHE A 264 -20.25 -5.61 10.84
N ASN A 265 -20.61 -6.50 11.76
CA ASN A 265 -21.65 -7.51 11.60
C ASN A 265 -22.91 -7.04 12.31
N VAL A 266 -24.00 -6.83 11.57
CA VAL A 266 -25.27 -6.29 12.07
C VAL A 266 -26.39 -7.32 11.98
N THR A 267 -27.51 -7.02 12.64
CA THR A 267 -28.70 -7.88 12.55
C THR A 267 -29.19 -7.95 11.10
N HIS A 268 -29.53 -9.15 10.63
CA HIS A 268 -30.04 -9.36 9.27
C HIS A 268 -31.22 -8.44 8.94
N GLY A 269 -31.20 -7.83 7.75
CA GLY A 269 -32.12 -6.82 7.26
C GLY A 269 -31.80 -5.37 7.69
N ALA A 270 -30.72 -5.12 8.44
CA ALA A 270 -30.35 -3.77 8.88
C ALA A 270 -29.52 -3.01 7.81
N GLY A 271 -30.10 -2.85 6.61
CA GLY A 271 -29.45 -2.21 5.46
C GLY A 271 -29.58 -0.69 5.39
N ASP A 272 -30.39 -0.06 6.25
CA ASP A 272 -30.62 1.39 6.24
C ASP A 272 -29.76 2.16 7.26
N TYR A 273 -29.16 1.47 8.23
CA TYR A 273 -28.33 2.04 9.29
C TYR A 273 -27.55 0.96 10.04
N ILE A 274 -26.48 1.35 10.73
CA ILE A 274 -25.77 0.49 11.68
C ILE A 274 -26.50 0.57 13.03
N PRO A 275 -27.03 -0.54 13.58
CA PRO A 275 -27.75 -0.53 14.85
C PRO A 275 -26.93 0.00 16.03
N ASP A 276 -27.62 0.61 17.00
CA ASP A 276 -26.99 1.06 18.24
C ASP A 276 -26.50 -0.12 19.08
N GLY A 277 -25.38 0.08 19.77
CA GLY A 277 -24.84 -0.83 20.75
C GLY A 277 -23.35 -1.08 20.60
N PRO A 278 -22.80 -1.94 21.48
CA PRO A 278 -21.40 -2.30 21.43
C PRO A 278 -21.14 -3.34 20.33
N TYR A 279 -20.06 -3.13 19.59
CA TYR A 279 -19.54 -4.08 18.62
C TYR A 279 -18.14 -4.53 19.04
N THR A 280 -17.97 -5.82 19.30
CA THR A 280 -16.69 -6.39 19.76
C THR A 280 -15.94 -7.04 18.61
N LEU A 281 -14.63 -6.80 18.54
CA LEU A 281 -13.77 -7.46 17.55
C LEU A 281 -13.68 -8.96 17.80
N LEU A 282 -13.86 -9.74 16.74
CA LEU A 282 -13.62 -11.18 16.68
C LEU A 282 -12.65 -11.50 15.56
N ASP A 283 -11.86 -12.56 15.74
CA ASP A 283 -11.01 -13.11 14.70
C ASP A 283 -11.80 -14.06 13.80
N ALA A 284 -12.09 -13.64 12.56
CA ALA A 284 -12.87 -14.45 11.63
C ALA A 284 -12.12 -15.71 11.15
N ASN A 285 -10.81 -15.81 11.35
CA ASN A 285 -10.06 -17.03 11.05
C ASN A 285 -10.40 -18.18 12.01
N THR A 286 -10.87 -17.85 13.21
CA THR A 286 -11.17 -18.82 14.26
C THR A 286 -12.65 -18.88 14.66
N ALA A 287 -13.43 -17.87 14.30
CA ALA A 287 -14.86 -17.82 14.59
C ALA A 287 -15.67 -18.81 13.74
N GLU A 288 -16.67 -19.46 14.37
CA GLU A 288 -17.59 -20.35 13.67
C GLU A 288 -18.77 -19.62 13.00
N GLU A 289 -19.12 -18.44 13.53
CA GLU A 289 -20.21 -17.57 13.10
C GLU A 289 -19.76 -16.11 13.22
N LEU A 290 -20.43 -15.21 12.50
CA LEU A 290 -20.24 -13.77 12.59
C LEU A 290 -21.54 -13.17 13.14
N PRO A 291 -21.81 -13.24 14.46
CA PRO A 291 -23.08 -12.78 14.99
C PRO A 291 -23.18 -11.25 14.96
N ALA A 292 -24.41 -10.73 14.87
CA ALA A 292 -24.68 -9.32 15.03
C ALA A 292 -24.11 -8.75 16.34
N GLY A 293 -23.60 -7.51 16.31
CA GLY A 293 -22.93 -6.88 17.46
C GLY A 293 -21.44 -7.24 17.55
N THR A 294 -20.83 -7.61 16.43
CA THR A 294 -19.40 -7.90 16.34
C THR A 294 -18.74 -7.16 15.19
N MET A 295 -17.41 -7.12 15.19
CA MET A 295 -16.61 -6.66 14.06
C MET A 295 -15.55 -7.68 13.70
N ILE A 296 -15.10 -7.66 12.45
CA ILE A 296 -14.06 -8.57 11.96
C ILE A 296 -12.68 -7.95 12.21
N ALA A 297 -11.81 -8.66 12.94
CA ALA A 297 -10.40 -8.30 13.08
C ALA A 297 -9.74 -8.16 11.71
N GLY A 298 -8.73 -7.30 11.61
CA GLY A 298 -8.04 -7.07 10.37
C GLY A 298 -7.48 -8.39 9.80
N ILE A 299 -7.72 -8.63 8.52
CA ILE A 299 -7.24 -9.78 7.76
C ILE A 299 -6.55 -9.23 6.52
N TYR A 300 -5.33 -9.69 6.28
CA TYR A 300 -4.65 -9.48 5.03
C TYR A 300 -4.79 -10.76 4.21
N ASP A 301 -5.24 -10.62 2.96
CA ASP A 301 -5.29 -11.74 2.03
C ASP A 301 -4.39 -11.45 0.83
N ALA A 302 -3.29 -12.20 0.74
CA ALA A 302 -2.31 -12.06 -0.31
C ALA A 302 -2.85 -12.44 -1.70
N SER A 303 -3.83 -13.36 -1.80
CA SER A 303 -4.40 -13.81 -3.08
C SER A 303 -5.25 -12.75 -3.77
N TYR A 304 -5.78 -11.78 -3.00
CA TYR A 304 -6.54 -10.66 -3.55
C TYR A 304 -5.85 -9.31 -3.31
N GLY A 305 -4.62 -9.32 -2.78
CA GLY A 305 -3.91 -8.11 -2.36
C GLY A 305 -4.71 -7.23 -1.38
N GLY A 306 -5.70 -7.81 -0.69
CA GLY A 306 -6.81 -7.08 -0.09
C GLY A 306 -6.73 -6.97 1.43
N TYR A 307 -7.12 -5.80 1.95
CA TYR A 307 -7.30 -5.57 3.39
C TYR A 307 -8.76 -5.72 3.76
N TRP A 308 -9.02 -6.66 4.65
CA TRP A 308 -10.35 -7.02 5.14
C TRP A 308 -10.44 -6.73 6.63
N GLY A 309 -11.66 -6.54 7.14
CA GLY A 309 -11.84 -6.31 8.57
C GLY A 309 -11.35 -4.94 9.01
N CYS A 310 -10.96 -4.84 10.28
CA CYS A 310 -10.60 -3.56 10.90
C CYS A 310 -9.09 -3.26 10.86
N TRP A 311 -8.75 -2.07 10.36
CA TRP A 311 -7.37 -1.60 10.19
C TRP A 311 -7.25 -0.11 10.47
N PHE A 312 -6.04 0.31 10.87
CA PHE A 312 -5.64 1.70 10.94
C PHE A 312 -4.53 1.98 9.92
N TYR A 313 -4.68 3.06 9.16
CA TYR A 313 -3.75 3.51 8.12
C TYR A 313 -3.36 4.97 8.35
N SER A 314 -2.09 5.29 8.09
CA SER A 314 -1.61 6.66 8.09
C SER A 314 -0.40 6.79 7.17
N VAL A 315 -0.57 7.45 6.03
CA VAL A 315 0.53 7.74 5.10
C VAL A 315 1.52 8.70 5.76
N ARG A 316 1.03 9.74 6.43
CA ARG A 316 1.86 10.74 7.13
C ARG A 316 2.76 10.14 8.20
N ARG A 317 2.28 9.12 8.92
CA ARG A 317 3.06 8.41 9.94
C ARG A 317 3.82 7.20 9.39
N GLN A 318 3.55 6.81 8.15
CA GLN A 318 3.97 5.53 7.57
C GLN A 318 3.59 4.35 8.43
N VAL A 319 2.34 4.33 8.88
CA VAL A 319 1.81 3.31 9.77
C VAL A 319 0.69 2.54 9.09
N GLU A 320 0.77 1.23 9.24
CA GLU A 320 -0.34 0.33 9.07
C GLU A 320 -0.45 -0.58 10.28
N ALA A 321 -1.66 -0.72 10.81
CA ALA A 321 -1.90 -1.53 11.99
C ALA A 321 -3.18 -2.38 11.85
N ARG A 322 -2.98 -3.69 11.85
CA ARG A 322 -4.07 -4.67 11.97
C ARG A 322 -4.73 -4.56 13.34
N LEU A 323 -6.03 -4.27 13.38
CA LEU A 323 -6.80 -4.19 14.64
C LEU A 323 -7.38 -5.56 14.98
N VAL A 324 -7.03 -6.09 16.16
CA VAL A 324 -7.36 -7.49 16.53
C VAL A 324 -8.23 -7.63 17.76
N SER A 325 -8.35 -6.59 18.59
CA SER A 325 -9.16 -6.65 19.80
C SER A 325 -9.72 -5.30 20.21
N GLY A 326 -10.71 -5.33 21.10
CA GLY A 326 -11.41 -4.12 21.57
C GLY A 326 -12.82 -4.04 21.01
N MET A 327 -13.39 -2.84 21.07
CA MET A 327 -14.77 -2.61 20.69
C MET A 327 -15.01 -1.20 20.15
N VAL A 328 -16.12 -1.04 19.44
CA VAL A 328 -16.71 0.24 19.07
C VAL A 328 -18.09 0.33 19.71
N ASP A 329 -18.37 1.41 20.43
CA ASP A 329 -19.73 1.72 20.88
C ASP A 329 -20.40 2.62 19.83
N VAL A 330 -21.54 2.17 19.31
CA VAL A 330 -22.30 2.88 18.27
C VAL A 330 -23.57 3.43 18.88
N SER A 331 -23.83 4.71 18.65
CA SER A 331 -25.14 5.31 18.92
C SER A 331 -25.51 6.28 17.83
N ARG A 332 -26.82 6.46 17.61
CA ARG A 332 -27.33 7.34 16.55
C ARG A 332 -28.46 8.23 17.04
N GLU A 333 -28.39 9.52 16.70
CA GLU A 333 -29.48 10.48 16.85
C GLU A 333 -29.84 11.07 15.48
N GLY A 334 -30.93 10.57 14.89
CA GLY A 334 -31.29 10.91 13.50
C GLY A 334 -30.22 10.40 12.53
N ASP A 335 -29.62 11.29 11.75
CA ASP A 335 -28.56 10.93 10.79
C ASP A 335 -27.15 11.08 11.36
N ILE A 336 -27.02 11.51 12.62
CA ILE A 336 -25.72 11.72 13.27
C ILE A 336 -25.37 10.47 14.06
N TYR A 337 -24.24 9.88 13.72
CA TYR A 337 -23.63 8.80 14.45
C TYR A 337 -22.64 9.33 15.49
N THR A 338 -22.54 8.63 16.61
CA THR A 338 -21.41 8.69 17.54
C THR A 338 -20.76 7.31 17.58
N LEU A 339 -19.49 7.23 17.18
CA LEU A 339 -18.68 6.01 17.22
C LEU A 339 -17.54 6.22 18.21
N GLU A 340 -17.55 5.48 19.31
CA GLU A 340 -16.46 5.47 20.29
C GLU A 340 -15.54 4.26 20.06
N LEU A 341 -14.37 4.49 19.47
CA LEU A 341 -13.39 3.46 19.17
C LEU A 341 -12.49 3.21 20.38
N LYS A 342 -12.43 1.95 20.82
CA LYS A 342 -11.55 1.44 21.88
C LYS A 342 -10.89 0.17 21.39
N LEU A 343 -10.03 0.31 20.38
CA LEU A 343 -9.43 -0.78 19.62
C LEU A 343 -7.96 -0.97 19.99
N LYS A 344 -7.42 -2.14 19.66
CA LYS A 344 -6.00 -2.44 19.80
C LYS A 344 -5.49 -3.16 18.58
N ASP A 345 -4.27 -2.82 18.21
CA ASP A 345 -3.56 -3.52 17.15
C ASP A 345 -3.10 -4.92 17.59
N GLY A 346 -2.54 -5.69 16.64
CA GLY A 346 -1.99 -7.03 16.89
C GLY A 346 -0.98 -7.09 18.03
N ALA A 347 -0.34 -5.97 18.30
CA ALA A 347 0.81 -5.85 19.17
C ALA A 347 0.45 -5.19 20.52
N GLY A 348 -0.85 -4.87 20.73
CA GLY A 348 -1.46 -4.43 21.98
C GLY A 348 -1.52 -2.92 22.21
N ARG A 349 -1.12 -2.08 21.25
CA ARG A 349 -1.23 -0.61 21.34
C ARG A 349 -2.67 -0.18 21.13
N ASN A 350 -3.07 0.88 21.82
CA ASN A 350 -4.41 1.43 21.72
C ASN A 350 -4.56 2.28 20.46
N VAL A 351 -5.66 2.08 19.75
CA VAL A 351 -6.15 2.94 18.67
C VAL A 351 -7.54 3.42 19.09
N THR A 352 -7.62 4.70 19.43
CA THR A 352 -8.82 5.29 20.06
C THR A 352 -9.30 6.51 19.29
N ALA A 353 -10.62 6.71 19.27
CA ALA A 353 -11.24 7.89 18.67
C ALA A 353 -12.66 8.08 19.22
N THR A 354 -13.19 9.29 19.12
CA THR A 354 -14.64 9.52 19.18
C THR A 354 -15.03 10.31 17.95
N TYR A 355 -15.75 9.66 17.04
CA TYR A 355 -16.31 10.31 15.86
C TYR A 355 -17.76 10.71 16.12
N MET A 356 -18.12 11.95 15.77
CA MET A 356 -19.49 12.42 15.78
C MET A 356 -19.79 13.10 14.45
N GLY A 357 -20.64 12.49 13.64
CA GLY A 357 -20.92 13.01 12.30
C GLY A 357 -21.85 12.13 11.47
N LYS A 358 -22.07 12.55 10.23
CA LYS A 358 -22.85 11.78 9.25
C LYS A 358 -21.92 10.83 8.50
N LEU A 359 -22.40 9.62 8.24
CA LEU A 359 -21.76 8.70 7.31
C LEU A 359 -22.35 8.90 5.91
N THR A 360 -21.51 9.10 4.91
CA THR A 360 -21.91 9.08 3.51
C THR A 360 -22.18 7.63 3.10
N TYR A 361 -23.34 7.36 2.50
CA TYR A 361 -23.71 6.01 2.07
C TYR A 361 -23.47 5.82 0.58
N TYR A 362 -22.77 4.74 0.22
CA TYR A 362 -22.71 4.25 -1.15
C TYR A 362 -23.53 2.98 -1.27
N SER A 363 -24.52 2.98 -2.17
CA SER A 363 -25.17 1.76 -2.63
C SER A 363 -24.36 1.21 -3.80
N GLY A 364 -23.71 0.07 -3.63
CA GLY A 364 -23.01 -0.64 -4.71
C GLY A 364 -23.97 -1.32 -5.69
N GLU A 365 -24.90 -0.55 -6.28
CA GLU A 365 -25.67 -0.98 -7.46
C GLU A 365 -24.87 -0.83 -8.75
#